data_AF-A0A9W7M9M3-F1
#
_entry.id   AF-A0A9W7M9M3-F1
#
_cell.length_a   1.000
_cell.length_b   1.000
_cell.length_c   1.000
_cell.angle_alpha   90.00
_cell.angle_beta   90.00
_cell.angle_gamma   90.00
#
_symmetry.space_group_name_H-M   'P 1'
#
loop_
_entity.id
_entity.type
_entity.pdbx_description
1 polymer ?
#
loop_
_entity_poly.entity_id
_entity_poly.type
_entity_poly.pdbx_seq_one_letter_code
_entity_poly.pdbx_strand_id
1 'polypeptide(L)'
;MAPPAGIRWCAVVLTLFVSLYISPSIAIYCDEDDCYDLLGVSQSANVSEIKKAYYKLSLKYHPDKNPDRESRKLFVKIANAYEILKDEATREQYDYAIAHPEEVFYNTARYYRAYYGHKTDTRAVLVGVLLILSVFHYFNRLNRYNQAVDMVKKTPAYKNRLRALELERSGGTTNKKKSNRQMDKKKEEDLSNELELDIKGAEKPCIWELIGVRFILLPYTIGKLLLWYGCWFWRYKVKKAPYSWEDAAYLTRNSLGVPLDAWLNIDESTKEDLIQRRLWIKTNLDGYLAEMRKEHKRRR
;
A
#
# COMPACT_ATOMS: atom_id res chain seq x y z
N MET A 1 7.96 -29.29 26.27
CA MET A 1 9.36 -29.74 26.19
C MET A 1 9.83 -29.56 24.75
N ALA A 2 10.79 -28.66 24.50
CA ALA A 2 11.35 -28.47 23.16
C ALA A 2 12.34 -29.60 22.84
N PRO A 3 12.37 -30.14 21.61
CA PRO A 3 13.30 -31.21 21.25
C PRO A 3 14.77 -30.71 21.30
N PRO A 4 15.73 -31.60 21.62
CA PRO A 4 17.14 -31.26 21.80
C PRO A 4 17.74 -30.68 20.51
N ALA A 5 18.63 -29.69 20.66
CA ALA A 5 19.18 -28.90 19.56
C ALA A 5 19.82 -29.73 18.43
N GLY A 6 20.39 -30.90 18.72
CA GLY A 6 21.00 -31.78 17.72
C GLY A 6 20.03 -32.34 16.67
N ILE A 7 18.77 -32.57 17.04
CA ILE A 7 17.74 -33.08 16.10
C ILE A 7 17.32 -32.00 15.09
N ARG A 8 17.36 -30.73 15.51
CA ARG A 8 17.02 -29.58 14.65
C ARG A 8 18.09 -29.36 13.57
N TRP A 9 19.37 -29.54 13.90
CA TRP A 9 20.46 -29.43 12.94
C TRP A 9 20.47 -30.60 11.94
N CYS A 10 20.23 -31.83 12.39
CA CYS A 10 20.11 -32.97 11.48
C CYS A 10 18.94 -32.82 10.51
N ALA A 11 17.77 -32.34 10.97
CA ALA A 11 16.64 -32.10 10.08
C ALA A 11 16.94 -31.05 9.01
N VAL A 12 17.62 -29.95 9.38
CA VAL A 12 18.00 -28.88 8.44
C VAL A 12 19.01 -29.39 7.41
N VAL A 13 20.03 -30.13 7.83
CA VAL A 13 21.03 -30.72 6.92
C VAL A 13 20.40 -31.74 5.98
N LEU A 14 19.46 -32.55 6.48
CA LEU A 14 18.75 -33.55 5.68
C LEU A 14 17.78 -32.88 4.68
N THR A 15 17.10 -31.79 5.05
CA THR A 15 16.30 -31.00 4.11
C THR A 15 17.14 -30.29 3.05
N LEU A 16 18.33 -29.79 3.40
CA LEU A 16 19.28 -29.20 2.46
C LEU A 16 19.82 -30.24 1.48
N PHE A 17 20.19 -31.43 1.97
CA PHE A 17 20.61 -32.55 1.13
C PHE A 17 19.50 -33.04 0.21
N VAL A 18 18.26 -33.16 0.70
CA VAL A 18 17.10 -33.52 -0.13
C VAL A 18 16.84 -32.46 -1.20
N SER A 19 16.99 -31.16 -0.89
CA SER A 19 16.85 -30.09 -1.88
C SER A 19 17.92 -30.10 -2.98
N LEU A 20 19.11 -30.66 -2.70
CA LEU A 20 20.19 -30.85 -3.67
C LEU A 20 19.96 -32.03 -4.63
N TYR A 21 19.08 -32.97 -4.29
CA TYR A 21 18.69 -34.10 -5.16
C TYR A 21 17.44 -33.82 -6.00
N ILE A 22 16.73 -32.72 -5.73
CA ILE A 22 15.66 -32.25 -6.61
C ILE A 22 16.33 -31.44 -7.71
N SER A 23 16.87 -32.11 -8.73
CA SER A 23 17.11 -31.45 -10.01
C SER A 23 15.74 -31.02 -10.54
N PRO A 24 15.41 -29.73 -10.62
CA PRO A 24 14.26 -29.33 -11.41
C PRO A 24 14.59 -29.72 -12.85
N SER A 25 13.94 -30.75 -13.37
CA SER A 25 13.91 -30.96 -14.81
C SER A 25 13.24 -29.72 -15.39
N ILE A 26 14.04 -28.80 -15.93
CA ILE A 26 13.55 -27.65 -16.69
C ILE A 26 13.21 -28.20 -18.07
N ALA A 27 12.13 -28.99 -18.14
CA ALA A 27 11.57 -29.47 -19.38
C ALA A 27 10.92 -28.26 -20.07
N ILE A 28 11.50 -27.82 -21.18
CA ILE A 28 11.00 -26.71 -22.01
C ILE A 28 10.41 -27.36 -23.26
N TYR A 29 9.30 -26.80 -23.76
CA TYR A 29 8.56 -27.39 -24.88
C TYR A 29 8.16 -28.85 -24.59
N CYS A 30 8.59 -29.81 -25.41
CA CYS A 30 8.25 -31.24 -25.32
C CYS A 30 9.33 -32.11 -24.63
N ASP A 31 10.22 -31.48 -23.85
CA ASP A 31 11.29 -32.14 -23.09
C ASP A 31 12.30 -32.82 -24.03
N GLU A 32 12.48 -34.15 -23.94
CA GLU A 32 13.37 -34.93 -24.81
C GLU A 32 12.72 -35.34 -26.15
N ASP A 33 11.40 -35.19 -26.30
CA ASP A 33 10.66 -35.61 -27.49
C ASP A 33 10.42 -34.42 -28.46
N ASP A 34 10.36 -34.68 -29.77
CA ASP A 34 9.89 -33.69 -30.74
C ASP A 34 8.36 -33.56 -30.67
N CYS A 35 7.85 -32.34 -30.48
CA CYS A 35 6.43 -32.03 -30.51
C CYS A 35 5.72 -32.45 -31.82
N TYR A 36 6.42 -32.41 -32.96
CA TYR A 36 5.87 -32.85 -34.25
C TYR A 36 5.69 -34.37 -34.29
N ASP A 37 6.68 -35.11 -33.78
CA ASP A 37 6.66 -36.56 -33.71
C ASP A 37 5.62 -37.07 -32.70
N LEU A 38 5.46 -36.38 -31.56
CA LEU A 38 4.42 -36.70 -30.57
C LEU A 38 3.00 -36.60 -31.15
N LEU A 39 2.77 -35.67 -32.07
CA LEU A 39 1.49 -35.55 -32.80
C LEU A 39 1.44 -36.40 -34.07
N GLY A 40 2.57 -36.93 -34.55
CA GLY A 40 2.68 -37.67 -35.78
C GLY A 40 2.37 -36.82 -37.02
N VAL A 41 2.84 -35.57 -37.03
CA VAL A 41 2.62 -34.60 -38.12
C VAL A 41 3.95 -34.04 -38.62
N SER A 42 4.01 -33.65 -39.88
CA SER A 42 5.19 -33.00 -40.46
C SER A 42 5.39 -31.59 -39.89
N GLN A 43 6.64 -31.10 -39.87
CA GLN A 43 6.96 -29.68 -39.63
C GLN A 43 6.29 -28.75 -40.65
N SER A 44 5.87 -29.24 -41.81
CA SER A 44 5.11 -28.50 -42.81
C SER A 44 3.58 -28.56 -42.61
N ALA A 45 3.10 -29.25 -41.58
CA ALA A 45 1.67 -29.46 -41.36
C ALA A 45 0.95 -28.15 -41.06
N ASN A 46 -0.26 -27.99 -41.58
CA ASN A 46 -1.09 -26.82 -41.30
C ASN A 46 -1.78 -26.94 -39.93
N VAL A 47 -2.33 -25.83 -39.43
CA VAL A 47 -3.01 -25.78 -38.11
C VAL A 47 -4.20 -26.76 -38.03
N SER A 48 -4.87 -27.02 -39.15
CA SER A 48 -6.01 -27.96 -39.22
C SER A 48 -5.55 -29.41 -39.05
N GLU A 49 -4.43 -29.80 -39.66
CA GLU A 49 -3.82 -31.13 -39.54
C GLU A 49 -3.33 -31.37 -38.12
N ILE A 50 -2.61 -30.42 -37.55
CA ILE A 50 -2.13 -30.45 -36.16
C ILE A 50 -3.32 -30.64 -35.19
N LYS A 51 -4.38 -29.85 -35.38
CA LYS A 51 -5.61 -29.96 -34.59
C LYS A 51 -6.28 -31.33 -34.73
N LYS A 52 -6.41 -31.85 -35.95
CA LYS A 52 -6.99 -33.18 -36.21
C LYS A 52 -6.18 -34.30 -35.57
N ALA A 53 -4.85 -34.24 -35.67
CA ALA A 53 -3.95 -35.21 -35.08
C ALA A 53 -4.06 -35.22 -33.55
N TYR A 54 -4.06 -34.04 -32.94
CA TYR A 54 -4.31 -33.87 -31.51
C TYR A 54 -5.64 -34.52 -31.08
N TYR A 55 -6.77 -34.19 -31.71
CA TYR A 55 -8.06 -34.79 -31.34
C TYR A 55 -8.07 -36.31 -31.41
N LYS A 56 -7.46 -36.90 -32.45
CA LYS A 56 -7.37 -38.35 -32.62
C LYS A 56 -6.56 -38.99 -31.49
N LEU A 57 -5.43 -38.40 -31.12
CA LEU A 57 -4.54 -38.91 -30.07
C LEU A 57 -5.12 -38.67 -28.68
N SER A 58 -5.73 -37.52 -28.41
CA SER A 58 -6.41 -37.23 -27.14
C SER A 58 -7.54 -38.21 -26.85
N LEU A 59 -8.34 -38.58 -27.86
CA LEU A 59 -9.39 -39.59 -27.70
C LEU A 59 -8.82 -40.99 -27.47
N LYS A 60 -7.68 -41.31 -28.09
CA LYS A 60 -7.00 -42.60 -27.96
C LYS A 60 -6.37 -42.78 -26.58
N TYR A 61 -5.76 -41.72 -26.03
CA TYR A 61 -5.03 -41.75 -24.75
C TYR A 61 -5.79 -41.06 -23.60
N HIS A 62 -7.10 -40.82 -23.75
CA HIS A 62 -7.89 -40.15 -22.72
C HIS A 62 -7.86 -40.95 -21.40
N PRO A 63 -7.63 -40.31 -20.24
CA PRO A 63 -7.50 -41.00 -18.95
C PRO A 63 -8.78 -41.76 -18.55
N ASP A 64 -9.96 -41.29 -18.96
CA ASP A 64 -11.22 -41.99 -18.68
C ASP A 64 -11.34 -43.34 -19.41
N LYS A 65 -10.73 -43.46 -20.60
CA LYS A 65 -10.77 -44.69 -21.40
C LYS A 65 -9.58 -45.60 -21.11
N ASN A 66 -8.46 -45.03 -20.68
CA ASN A 66 -7.22 -45.74 -20.39
C ASN A 66 -6.67 -45.27 -19.03
N PRO A 67 -7.01 -45.97 -17.93
CA PRO A 67 -6.61 -45.57 -16.58
C PRO A 67 -5.13 -45.89 -16.26
N ASP A 68 -4.35 -46.36 -17.23
CA ASP A 68 -2.95 -46.69 -17.04
C ASP A 68 -2.07 -45.43 -16.90
N ARG A 69 -0.98 -45.58 -16.15
CA ARG A 69 -0.07 -44.46 -15.83
C ARG A 69 0.65 -43.93 -17.07
N GLU A 70 0.90 -44.79 -18.06
CA GLU A 70 1.64 -44.43 -19.28
C GLU A 70 0.78 -43.62 -20.25
N SER A 71 -0.49 -44.00 -20.46
CA SER A 71 -1.47 -43.23 -21.22
C SER A 71 -1.65 -41.83 -20.65
N ARG A 72 -1.67 -41.68 -19.32
CA ARG A 72 -1.74 -40.36 -18.67
C ARG A 72 -0.52 -39.50 -18.98
N LYS A 73 0.70 -40.06 -18.91
CA LYS A 73 1.93 -39.32 -19.26
C LYS A 73 1.90 -38.92 -20.75
N LEU A 74 1.55 -39.85 -21.62
CA LEU A 74 1.48 -39.60 -23.06
C LEU A 74 0.43 -38.52 -23.39
N PHE A 75 -0.73 -38.57 -22.73
CA PHE A 75 -1.78 -37.57 -22.89
C PHE A 75 -1.28 -36.16 -22.52
N VAL A 76 -0.54 -36.02 -21.41
CA VAL A 76 0.05 -34.74 -21.01
C VAL A 76 1.08 -34.26 -22.05
N LYS A 77 1.95 -35.16 -22.55
CA LYS A 77 2.92 -34.83 -23.61
C LYS A 77 2.24 -34.38 -24.90
N ILE A 78 1.20 -35.10 -25.35
CA ILE A 78 0.40 -34.77 -26.55
C ILE A 78 -0.30 -33.41 -26.39
N ALA A 79 -0.87 -33.14 -25.21
CA ALA A 79 -1.51 -31.86 -24.94
C ALA A 79 -0.51 -30.70 -24.96
N ASN A 80 0.68 -30.90 -24.36
CA ASN A 80 1.74 -29.90 -24.38
C ASN A 80 2.25 -29.64 -25.80
N ALA A 81 2.50 -30.68 -26.59
CA ALA A 81 2.90 -30.57 -27.99
C ALA A 81 1.88 -29.78 -28.82
N TYR A 82 0.58 -30.03 -28.61
CA TYR A 82 -0.46 -29.26 -29.26
C TYR A 82 -0.49 -27.79 -28.83
N GLU A 83 -0.38 -27.48 -27.52
CA GLU A 83 -0.34 -26.09 -27.05
C GLU A 83 0.84 -25.30 -27.64
N ILE A 84 1.99 -25.93 -27.83
CA ILE A 84 3.17 -25.31 -28.45
C ILE A 84 2.94 -25.08 -29.95
N LEU A 85 2.39 -26.05 -30.67
CA LEU A 85 2.28 -26.04 -32.13
C LEU A 85 0.99 -25.37 -32.67
N LYS A 86 0.01 -25.12 -31.80
CA LYS A 86 -1.31 -24.59 -32.17
C LYS A 86 -1.25 -23.14 -32.63
N ASP A 87 -0.55 -22.28 -31.90
CA ASP A 87 -0.43 -20.86 -32.20
C ASP A 87 0.84 -20.62 -33.03
N GLU A 88 0.73 -19.82 -34.09
CA GLU A 88 1.84 -19.57 -35.04
C GLU A 88 3.07 -18.97 -34.34
N ALA A 89 2.85 -18.05 -33.40
CA ALA A 89 3.92 -17.40 -32.65
C ALA A 89 4.68 -18.35 -31.70
N THR A 90 4.02 -19.36 -31.12
CA THR A 90 4.67 -20.35 -30.25
C THR A 90 5.34 -21.45 -31.07
N ARG A 91 4.76 -21.78 -32.24
CA ARG A 91 5.38 -22.68 -33.22
C ARG A 91 6.68 -22.11 -33.77
N GLU A 92 6.69 -20.85 -34.20
CA GLU A 92 7.90 -20.18 -34.70
C GLU A 92 9.01 -20.16 -33.63
N GLN A 93 8.63 -20.01 -32.35
CA GLN A 93 9.58 -20.08 -31.23
C GLN A 93 10.18 -21.48 -31.08
N TYR A 94 9.36 -22.51 -31.23
CA TYR A 94 9.79 -23.90 -31.18
C TYR A 94 10.68 -24.25 -32.37
N ASP A 95 10.29 -23.86 -33.59
CA ASP A 95 11.08 -24.05 -34.82
C ASP A 95 12.45 -23.35 -34.72
N TYR A 96 12.47 -22.13 -34.16
CA TYR A 96 13.70 -21.40 -33.89
C TYR A 96 14.59 -22.15 -32.88
N ALA A 97 14.01 -22.69 -31.81
CA ALA A 97 14.73 -23.45 -30.79
C ALA A 97 15.31 -24.77 -31.33
N ILE A 98 14.61 -25.43 -32.26
CA ILE A 98 15.12 -26.60 -33.00
C ILE A 98 16.32 -26.20 -33.88
N ALA A 99 16.23 -25.05 -34.56
CA ALA A 99 17.28 -24.59 -35.47
C ALA A 99 18.54 -24.07 -34.73
N HIS A 100 18.39 -23.55 -33.51
CA HIS A 100 19.48 -22.96 -32.70
C HIS A 100 19.55 -23.58 -31.30
N PRO A 101 19.95 -24.86 -31.18
CA PRO A 101 19.99 -25.56 -29.90
C PRO A 101 21.05 -24.99 -28.93
N GLU A 102 22.05 -24.27 -29.41
CA GLU A 102 23.10 -23.63 -28.61
C GLU A 102 22.60 -22.44 -27.78
N GLU A 103 21.50 -21.78 -28.19
CA GLU A 103 20.95 -20.59 -27.55
C GLU A 103 20.03 -20.91 -26.36
N VAL A 104 20.45 -21.83 -25.49
CA VAL A 104 19.63 -22.39 -24.40
C VAL A 104 18.97 -21.30 -23.54
N PHE A 105 19.73 -20.30 -23.09
CA PHE A 105 19.20 -19.23 -22.24
C PHE A 105 18.15 -18.37 -22.93
N TYR A 106 18.34 -18.07 -24.22
CA TYR A 106 17.42 -17.23 -24.98
C TYR A 106 16.12 -17.97 -25.30
N ASN A 107 16.23 -19.21 -25.78
CA ASN A 107 15.08 -20.08 -26.06
C ASN A 107 14.26 -20.32 -24.79
N THR A 108 14.93 -20.55 -23.66
CA THR A 108 14.30 -20.67 -22.34
C THR A 108 13.53 -19.40 -21.97
N ALA A 109 14.18 -18.23 -22.01
CA ALA A 109 13.54 -16.98 -21.64
C ALA A 109 12.33 -16.67 -22.54
N ARG A 110 12.42 -16.98 -23.84
CA ARG A 110 11.33 -16.79 -24.81
C ARG A 110 10.14 -17.71 -24.50
N TYR A 111 10.40 -19.00 -24.23
CA TYR A 111 9.37 -19.94 -23.78
C TYR A 111 8.68 -19.46 -22.50
N TYR A 112 9.44 -19.12 -21.45
CA TYR A 112 8.86 -18.67 -20.18
C TYR A 112 8.04 -17.39 -20.34
N ARG A 113 8.49 -16.45 -21.17
CA ARG A 113 7.76 -15.22 -21.45
C ARG A 113 6.47 -15.49 -22.22
N ALA A 114 6.47 -16.42 -23.18
CA ALA A 114 5.28 -16.77 -23.94
C ALA A 114 4.26 -17.57 -23.11
N TYR A 115 4.74 -18.51 -22.30
CA TYR A 115 3.90 -19.42 -21.53
C TYR A 115 3.40 -18.82 -20.21
N TYR A 116 4.29 -18.17 -19.44
CA TYR A 116 3.98 -17.57 -18.13
C TYR A 116 3.84 -16.05 -18.16
N GLY A 117 4.05 -15.42 -19.32
CA GLY A 117 3.80 -13.99 -19.47
C GLY A 117 2.37 -13.63 -19.10
N HIS A 118 2.21 -12.62 -18.23
CA HIS A 118 0.89 -12.13 -17.86
C HIS A 118 0.14 -11.67 -19.12
N LYS A 119 -0.97 -12.37 -19.44
CA LYS A 119 -1.87 -11.99 -20.54
C LYS A 119 -2.67 -10.73 -20.21
N THR A 120 -2.69 -10.33 -18.94
CA THR A 120 -3.39 -9.14 -18.46
C THR A 120 -2.39 -8.03 -18.15
N ASP A 121 -2.80 -6.79 -18.41
CA ASP A 121 -2.02 -5.61 -18.04
C ASP A 121 -1.94 -5.50 -16.52
N THR A 122 -0.79 -5.89 -15.95
CA THR A 122 -0.53 -5.82 -14.51
C THR A 122 -0.75 -4.41 -13.95
N ARG A 123 -0.51 -3.37 -14.77
CA ARG A 123 -0.78 -1.97 -14.44
C ARG A 123 -2.26 -1.71 -14.16
N ALA A 124 -3.16 -2.26 -14.98
CA ALA A 124 -4.60 -2.09 -14.80
C ALA A 124 -5.06 -2.77 -13.49
N VAL A 125 -4.49 -3.95 -13.18
CA VAL A 125 -4.74 -4.65 -11.91
C VAL A 125 -4.31 -3.79 -10.73
N LEU A 126 -3.12 -3.19 -10.78
CA LEU A 126 -2.62 -2.31 -9.71
C LEU A 126 -3.51 -1.08 -9.51
N VAL A 127 -3.94 -0.43 -10.59
CA VAL A 127 -4.88 0.71 -10.52
C VAL A 127 -6.22 0.28 -9.92
N GLY A 128 -6.77 -0.86 -10.35
CA GLY A 128 -8.01 -1.41 -9.81
C GLY A 128 -7.93 -1.68 -8.31
N VAL A 129 -6.84 -2.33 -7.85
CA VAL A 129 -6.59 -2.57 -6.42
C VAL A 129 -6.49 -1.26 -5.64
N LEU A 130 -5.77 -0.27 -6.16
CA LEU A 130 -5.59 1.04 -5.52
C LEU A 130 -6.92 1.80 -5.41
N LEU A 131 -7.80 1.71 -6.40
CA LEU A 131 -9.15 2.28 -6.34
C LEU A 131 -10.00 1.60 -5.27
N ILE A 132 -10.02 0.26 -5.23
CA ILE A 132 -10.77 -0.51 -4.21
C ILE A 132 -10.30 -0.14 -2.81
N LEU A 133 -8.98 -0.12 -2.58
CA LEU A 133 -8.40 0.28 -1.29
C LEU A 133 -8.75 1.72 -0.91
N SER A 134 -8.76 2.64 -1.88
CA SER A 134 -9.12 4.04 -1.64
C SER A 134 -10.59 4.19 -1.23
N VAL A 135 -11.50 3.46 -1.88
CA VAL A 135 -12.93 3.44 -1.53
C VAL A 135 -13.14 2.85 -0.13
N PHE A 136 -12.54 1.70 0.16
CA PHE A 136 -12.64 1.07 1.48
C PHE A 136 -12.10 1.97 2.58
N HIS A 137 -10.96 2.63 2.33
CA HIS A 137 -10.37 3.59 3.25
C HIS A 137 -11.27 4.81 3.49
N TYR A 138 -11.88 5.38 2.44
CA TYR A 138 -12.83 6.49 2.57
C TYR A 138 -14.06 6.08 3.41
N PHE A 139 -14.63 4.90 3.13
CA PHE A 139 -15.79 4.40 3.86
C PHE A 139 -15.48 4.18 5.34
N ASN A 140 -14.31 3.61 5.65
CA ASN A 140 -13.86 3.46 7.03
C ASN A 140 -13.67 4.80 7.74
N ARG A 141 -13.13 5.83 7.07
CA ARG A 141 -13.04 7.18 7.64
C ARG A 141 -14.42 7.79 7.89
N LEU A 142 -15.33 7.67 6.93
CA LEU A 142 -16.69 8.16 7.06
C LEU A 142 -17.42 7.51 8.25
N ASN A 143 -17.28 6.20 8.40
CA ASN A 143 -17.88 5.47 9.52
C ASN A 143 -17.32 5.95 10.87
N ARG A 144 -15.99 6.13 10.99
CA ARG A 144 -15.37 6.66 12.21
C ARG A 144 -15.81 8.09 12.52
N TYR A 145 -15.91 8.95 11.50
CA TYR A 145 -16.39 10.32 11.65
C TYR A 145 -17.82 10.35 12.18
N ASN A 146 -18.73 9.58 11.58
CA ASN A 146 -20.13 9.50 12.01
C ASN A 146 -20.24 9.01 13.45
N GLN A 147 -19.48 7.97 13.83
CA GLN A 147 -19.44 7.48 15.21
C GLN A 147 -18.96 8.56 16.20
N ALA A 148 -17.93 9.32 15.83
CA ALA A 148 -17.41 10.38 16.69
C ALA A 148 -18.42 11.53 16.88
N VAL A 149 -19.09 11.95 15.80
CA VAL A 149 -20.17 12.95 15.86
C VAL A 149 -21.30 12.47 16.77
N ASP A 150 -21.73 11.22 16.63
CA ASP A 150 -22.78 10.64 17.46
C ASP A 150 -22.39 10.57 18.94
N MET A 151 -21.13 10.30 19.26
CA MET A 151 -20.61 10.35 20.63
C MET A 151 -20.62 11.77 21.20
N VAL A 152 -20.18 12.75 20.42
CA VAL A 152 -20.17 14.17 20.84
C VAL A 152 -21.59 14.68 21.08
N LYS A 153 -22.54 14.36 20.19
CA LYS A 153 -23.96 14.73 20.33
C LYS A 153 -24.60 14.23 21.62
N LYS A 154 -24.15 13.08 22.16
CA LYS A 154 -24.62 12.53 23.43
C LYS A 154 -24.06 13.25 24.65
N THR A 155 -22.92 13.93 24.51
CA THR A 155 -22.19 14.54 25.62
C THR A 155 -22.95 15.75 26.18
N PRO A 156 -23.02 15.96 27.52
CA PRO A 156 -23.70 17.11 28.10
C PRO A 156 -23.11 18.46 27.65
N ALA A 157 -21.80 18.51 27.40
CA ALA A 157 -21.12 19.70 26.87
C ALA A 157 -21.69 20.15 25.51
N TYR A 158 -22.04 19.21 24.63
CA TYR A 158 -22.66 19.51 23.35
C TYR A 158 -24.05 20.14 23.53
N LYS A 159 -24.88 19.53 24.39
CA LYS A 159 -26.22 20.07 24.70
C LYS A 159 -26.16 21.48 25.29
N ASN A 160 -25.17 21.74 26.15
CA ASN A 160 -24.95 23.05 26.73
C ASN A 160 -24.56 24.08 25.67
N ARG A 161 -23.65 23.72 24.74
CA ARG A 161 -23.29 24.59 23.61
C ARG A 161 -24.47 24.86 22.68
N LEU A 162 -25.28 23.84 22.39
CA LEU A 162 -26.46 23.99 21.54
C LEU A 162 -27.48 24.98 22.13
N ARG A 163 -27.71 24.91 23.45
CA ARG A 163 -28.55 25.86 24.17
C ARG A 163 -27.98 27.28 24.17
N ALA A 164 -26.65 27.43 24.25
CA ALA A 164 -26.00 28.73 24.18
C ALA A 164 -26.24 29.40 22.81
N LEU A 165 -26.10 28.64 21.71
CA LEU A 165 -26.42 29.13 20.36
C LEU A 165 -27.90 29.51 20.20
N GLU A 166 -28.82 28.72 20.78
CA GLU A 166 -30.24 29.08 20.78
C GLU A 166 -30.50 30.40 21.53
N LEU A 167 -29.79 30.61 22.64
CA LEU A 167 -29.88 31.84 23.43
C LEU A 167 -29.34 33.06 22.65
N GLU A 168 -28.22 32.90 21.95
CA GLU A 168 -27.64 33.93 21.07
C GLU A 168 -28.64 34.30 19.96
N ARG A 169 -29.26 33.31 19.31
CA ARG A 169 -30.26 33.53 18.26
C ARG A 169 -31.55 34.19 18.77
N SER A 170 -31.93 33.92 20.02
CA SER A 170 -33.10 34.54 20.67
C SER A 170 -32.78 35.89 21.32
N GLY A 171 -31.55 36.39 21.20
CA GLY A 171 -31.14 37.69 21.74
C GLY A 171 -31.26 37.77 23.27
N GLY A 172 -31.14 36.65 23.98
CA GLY A 172 -31.28 36.58 25.44
C GLY A 172 -32.72 36.64 25.96
N THR A 173 -33.74 36.66 25.10
CA THR A 173 -35.15 36.67 25.52
C THR A 173 -35.65 35.25 25.87
N THR A 174 -35.42 34.80 27.10
CA THR A 174 -35.97 33.51 27.55
C THR A 174 -37.46 33.64 27.87
N ASN A 175 -38.33 33.19 26.97
CA ASN A 175 -39.75 33.05 27.27
C ASN A 175 -39.95 31.92 28.29
N LYS A 176 -40.04 32.26 29.59
CA LYS A 176 -40.24 31.33 30.73
C LYS A 176 -41.42 30.36 30.56
N LYS A 177 -42.38 30.66 29.68
CA LYS A 177 -43.57 29.82 29.41
C LYS A 177 -43.31 28.64 28.45
N LYS A 178 -42.14 28.55 27.81
CA LYS A 178 -41.80 27.52 26.82
C LYS A 178 -40.83 26.46 27.34
N SER A 179 -40.62 26.40 28.66
CA SER A 179 -39.63 25.53 29.31
C SER A 179 -39.90 24.02 29.20
N ASN A 180 -41.04 23.60 28.62
CA ASN A 180 -41.41 22.17 28.54
C ASN A 180 -41.84 21.72 27.13
N ARG A 181 -41.55 22.49 26.08
CA ARG A 181 -41.73 22.00 24.71
C ARG A 181 -40.39 21.48 24.20
N GLN A 182 -40.34 20.17 24.08
CA GLN A 182 -39.37 19.42 23.28
C GLN A 182 -38.98 20.25 22.05
N MET A 183 -37.68 20.53 21.90
CA MET A 183 -37.17 21.26 20.74
C MET A 183 -37.65 20.56 19.46
N ASP A 184 -38.13 21.34 18.50
CA ASP A 184 -38.48 20.81 17.19
C ASP A 184 -37.24 20.13 16.62
N LYS A 185 -37.32 18.82 16.31
CA LYS A 185 -36.19 18.01 15.80
C LYS A 185 -35.48 18.68 14.61
N LYS A 186 -36.24 19.42 13.80
CA LYS A 186 -35.74 20.21 12.68
C LYS A 186 -34.86 21.39 13.11
N LYS A 187 -35.23 22.12 14.18
CA LYS A 187 -34.40 23.20 14.73
C LYS A 187 -33.13 22.65 15.37
N GLU A 188 -33.23 21.53 16.08
CA GLU A 188 -32.06 20.86 16.64
C GLU A 188 -31.06 20.45 15.55
N GLU A 189 -31.57 19.95 14.43
CA GLU A 189 -30.77 19.57 13.26
C GLU A 189 -30.13 20.79 12.58
N ASP A 190 -30.89 21.87 12.36
CA ASP A 190 -30.40 23.13 11.80
C ASP A 190 -29.28 23.74 12.66
N LEU A 191 -29.47 23.82 14.00
CA LEU A 191 -28.43 24.28 14.91
C LEU A 191 -27.23 23.33 14.96
N SER A 192 -27.44 22.01 14.84
CA SER A 192 -26.34 21.03 14.82
C SER A 192 -25.47 21.12 13.58
N ASN A 193 -26.04 21.56 12.45
CA ASN A 193 -25.31 21.74 11.19
C ASN A 193 -24.48 23.03 11.18
N GLU A 194 -24.89 24.03 11.95
CA GLU A 194 -24.18 25.31 12.11
C GLU A 194 -23.05 25.22 13.15
N LEU A 195 -23.17 24.31 14.12
CA LEU A 195 -22.13 24.07 15.10
C LEU A 195 -20.95 23.31 14.46
N GLU A 196 -19.89 24.04 14.15
CA GLU A 196 -18.60 23.44 13.75
C GLU A 196 -18.01 22.64 14.91
N LEU A 197 -18.17 21.32 14.85
CA LEU A 197 -17.56 20.41 15.79
C LEU A 197 -16.14 20.10 15.34
N ASP A 198 -15.16 20.81 15.90
CA ASP A 198 -13.76 20.42 15.78
C ASP A 198 -13.47 19.22 16.68
N ILE A 199 -13.73 18.01 16.15
CA ILE A 199 -13.49 16.75 16.86
C ILE A 199 -12.07 16.27 16.56
N LYS A 200 -11.16 16.45 17.51
CA LYS A 200 -9.77 15.98 17.40
C LYS A 200 -9.73 14.48 17.09
N GLY A 201 -9.12 14.12 15.97
CA GLY A 201 -8.94 12.72 15.52
C GLY A 201 -10.09 12.15 14.69
N ALA A 202 -11.15 12.90 14.45
CA ALA A 202 -12.25 12.51 13.57
C ALA A 202 -12.60 13.67 12.63
N GLU A 203 -11.83 13.78 11.55
CA GLU A 203 -12.04 14.78 10.50
C GLU A 203 -13.04 14.29 9.45
N LYS A 204 -13.77 15.23 8.86
CA LYS A 204 -14.70 14.94 7.76
C LYS A 204 -13.89 14.44 6.56
N PRO A 205 -14.24 13.29 5.96
CA PRO A 205 -13.42 12.71 4.90
C PRO A 205 -13.45 13.59 3.65
N CYS A 206 -12.28 14.03 3.18
CA CYS A 206 -12.13 14.82 1.97
C CYS A 206 -11.59 13.98 0.81
N ILE A 207 -11.96 14.35 -0.43
CA ILE A 207 -11.54 13.61 -1.63
C ILE A 207 -10.02 13.70 -1.84
N TRP A 208 -9.40 14.80 -1.44
CA TRP A 208 -7.96 15.02 -1.48
C TRP A 208 -7.15 14.10 -0.56
N GLU A 209 -7.79 13.51 0.44
CA GLU A 209 -7.15 12.58 1.37
C GLU A 209 -7.25 11.12 0.94
N LEU A 210 -7.90 10.83 -0.21
CA LEU A 210 -7.92 9.47 -0.73
C LEU A 210 -6.49 9.01 -1.01
N ILE A 211 -6.22 7.75 -0.66
CA ILE A 211 -4.91 7.12 -0.88
C ILE A 211 -4.49 7.27 -2.33
N GLY A 212 -5.40 7.02 -3.28
CA GLY A 212 -5.10 7.16 -4.69
C GLY A 212 -4.76 8.58 -5.13
N VAL A 213 -5.49 9.60 -4.65
CA VAL A 213 -5.19 11.01 -4.97
C VAL A 213 -3.84 11.42 -4.38
N ARG A 214 -3.57 11.02 -3.13
CA ARG A 214 -2.29 11.28 -2.47
C ARG A 214 -1.14 10.56 -3.18
N PHE A 215 -1.36 9.36 -3.71
CA PHE A 215 -0.36 8.63 -4.50
C PHE A 215 -0.02 9.36 -5.80
N ILE A 216 -1.01 9.96 -6.47
CA ILE A 216 -0.80 10.77 -7.67
C ILE A 216 -0.03 12.06 -7.35
N LEU A 217 -0.31 12.69 -6.21
CA LEU A 217 0.37 13.92 -5.77
C LEU A 217 1.73 13.66 -5.08
N LEU A 218 2.06 12.41 -4.77
CA LEU A 218 3.26 12.04 -4.05
C LEU A 218 4.56 12.49 -4.76
N PRO A 219 4.73 12.32 -6.09
CA PRO A 219 5.91 12.82 -6.78
C PRO A 219 6.08 14.33 -6.65
N TYR A 220 4.98 15.09 -6.71
CA TYR A 220 5.01 16.55 -6.53
C TYR A 220 5.42 16.94 -5.11
N THR A 221 4.86 16.28 -4.09
CA THR A 221 5.20 16.58 -2.69
C THR A 221 6.65 16.20 -2.37
N ILE A 222 7.15 15.07 -2.87
CA ILE A 222 8.57 14.69 -2.77
C ILE A 222 9.45 15.70 -3.48
N GLY A 223 9.11 16.11 -4.70
CA GLY A 223 9.88 17.12 -5.44
C GLY A 223 9.99 18.45 -4.68
N LYS A 224 8.87 18.95 -4.15
CA LYS A 224 8.85 20.15 -3.31
C LYS A 224 9.71 19.99 -2.05
N LEU A 225 9.63 18.83 -1.39
CA LEU A 225 10.42 18.52 -0.21
C LEU A 225 11.92 18.50 -0.52
N LEU A 226 12.32 17.84 -1.62
CA LEU A 226 13.72 17.77 -2.05
C LEU A 226 14.27 19.14 -2.41
N LEU A 227 13.49 19.97 -3.11
CA LEU A 227 13.86 21.35 -3.40
C LEU A 227 14.04 22.17 -2.11
N TRP A 228 13.11 22.05 -1.17
CA TRP A 228 13.21 22.71 0.13
C TRP A 228 14.47 22.27 0.89
N TYR A 229 14.75 20.97 0.96
CA TYR A 229 15.97 20.45 1.59
C TYR A 229 17.25 20.90 0.88
N GLY A 230 17.25 20.92 -0.46
CA GLY A 230 18.37 21.42 -1.26
C GLY A 230 18.66 22.90 -0.96
N CYS A 231 17.61 23.73 -0.97
CA CYS A 231 17.70 25.15 -0.60
C CYS A 231 18.18 25.33 0.85
N TRP A 232 17.65 24.56 1.79
CA TRP A 232 18.05 24.58 3.20
C TRP A 232 19.53 24.22 3.38
N PHE A 233 19.95 23.11 2.76
CA PHE A 233 21.33 22.64 2.80
C PHE A 233 22.29 23.70 2.22
N TRP A 234 21.96 24.25 1.06
CA TRP A 234 22.76 25.29 0.44
C TRP A 234 22.88 26.55 1.31
N ARG A 235 21.75 27.04 1.82
CA ARG A 235 21.69 28.29 2.62
C ARG A 235 22.46 28.17 3.93
N TYR A 236 22.32 27.05 4.63
CA TYR A 236 22.81 26.92 6.01
C TYR A 236 24.08 26.07 6.16
N LYS A 237 24.32 25.07 5.30
CA LYS A 237 25.55 24.27 5.34
C LYS A 237 26.65 24.83 4.44
N VAL A 238 26.30 25.28 3.23
CA VAL A 238 27.29 25.80 2.27
C VAL A 238 27.59 27.28 2.53
N LYS A 239 26.55 28.14 2.48
CA LYS A 239 26.71 29.60 2.65
C LYS A 239 26.89 30.05 4.10
N LYS A 240 26.65 29.18 5.10
CA LYS A 240 26.71 29.49 6.54
C LYS A 240 25.96 30.77 6.92
N ALA A 241 24.83 31.05 6.27
CA ALA A 241 24.01 32.21 6.59
C ALA A 241 23.40 32.08 8.00
N PRO A 242 23.15 33.19 8.72
CA PRO A 242 22.40 33.15 9.97
C PRO A 242 20.96 32.68 9.74
N TYR A 243 20.40 31.92 10.68
CA TYR A 243 19.01 31.45 10.62
C TYR A 243 18.04 32.63 10.63
N SER A 244 17.07 32.59 9.70
CA SER A 244 15.89 33.46 9.78
C SER A 244 15.11 33.19 11.07
N TRP A 245 14.32 34.16 11.53
CA TRP A 245 13.48 33.98 12.72
C TRP A 245 12.55 32.76 12.58
N GLU A 246 11.89 32.60 11.42
CA GLU A 246 11.00 31.47 11.14
C GLU A 246 11.73 30.12 11.15
N ASP A 247 12.95 30.09 10.60
CA ASP A 247 13.78 28.89 10.53
C ASP A 247 14.32 28.52 11.92
N ALA A 248 14.68 29.51 12.72
CA ALA A 248 15.07 29.34 14.12
C ALA A 248 13.89 28.87 14.98
N ALA A 249 12.69 29.41 14.76
CA ALA A 249 11.46 28.96 15.41
C ALA A 249 11.14 27.50 15.05
N TYR A 250 11.24 27.13 13.76
CA TYR A 250 11.08 25.75 13.31
C TYR A 250 12.06 24.80 13.99
N LEU A 251 13.35 25.15 14.04
CA LEU A 251 14.39 24.36 14.68
C LEU A 251 14.18 24.24 16.20
N THR A 252 13.80 25.33 16.87
CA THR A 252 13.49 25.36 18.31
C THR A 252 12.32 24.45 18.63
N ARG A 253 11.20 24.61 17.91
CA ARG A 253 10.02 23.75 18.07
C ARG A 253 10.38 22.27 17.86
N ASN A 254 11.12 21.97 16.79
CA ASN A 254 11.53 20.61 16.48
C ASN A 254 12.45 20.02 17.56
N SER A 255 13.34 20.82 18.14
CA SER A 255 14.22 20.39 19.24
C SER A 255 13.47 20.09 20.55
N LEU A 256 12.40 20.83 20.83
CA LEU A 256 11.55 20.63 22.01
C LEU A 256 10.51 19.51 21.83
N GLY A 257 10.28 19.03 20.60
CA GLY A 257 9.27 18.01 20.30
C GLY A 257 7.83 18.50 20.49
N VAL A 258 7.60 19.81 20.42
CA VAL A 258 6.27 20.42 20.65
C VAL A 258 5.44 20.36 19.36
N PRO A 259 4.18 19.90 19.39
CA PRO A 259 3.31 19.90 18.22
C PRO A 259 3.01 21.33 17.76
N LEU A 260 2.74 21.52 16.46
CA LEU A 260 2.55 22.85 15.87
C LEU A 260 1.45 23.66 16.57
N ASP A 261 0.32 23.04 16.91
CA ASP A 261 -0.81 23.75 17.54
C ASP A 261 -0.45 24.28 18.93
N ALA A 262 0.28 23.48 19.72
CA ALA A 262 0.76 23.90 21.01
C ALA A 262 1.78 25.05 20.86
N TRP A 263 2.65 24.99 19.85
CA TRP A 263 3.59 26.06 19.55
C TRP A 263 2.90 27.37 19.15
N LEU A 264 1.86 27.31 18.32
CA LEU A 264 1.10 28.49 17.89
C LEU A 264 0.42 29.20 19.05
N ASN A 265 -0.09 28.43 20.02
CA ASN A 265 -0.82 28.93 21.19
C ASN A 265 0.09 29.46 22.32
N ILE A 266 1.42 29.35 22.20
CA ILE A 266 2.36 29.94 23.16
C ILE A 266 2.43 31.47 22.93
N ASP A 267 2.56 32.22 24.01
CA ASP A 267 2.76 33.67 23.98
C ASP A 267 4.01 34.05 23.17
N GLU A 268 3.92 35.12 22.38
CA GLU A 268 4.99 35.53 21.47
C GLU A 268 6.30 35.87 22.21
N SER A 269 6.20 36.51 23.38
CA SER A 269 7.35 36.79 24.25
C SER A 269 8.07 35.53 24.71
N THR A 270 7.33 34.46 24.97
CA THR A 270 7.89 33.16 25.36
C THR A 270 8.58 32.50 24.17
N LYS A 271 8.00 32.61 22.96
CA LYS A 271 8.66 32.11 21.73
C LYS A 271 9.99 32.82 21.49
N GLU A 272 10.03 34.13 21.65
CA GLU A 272 11.25 34.92 21.50
C GLU A 272 12.36 34.47 22.47
N ASP A 273 12.04 34.29 23.77
CA ASP A 273 13.00 33.79 24.76
C ASP A 273 13.54 32.40 24.39
N LEU A 274 12.65 31.48 23.98
CA LEU A 274 13.04 30.13 23.56
C LEU A 274 13.95 30.13 22.32
N ILE A 275 13.66 31.00 21.35
CA ILE A 275 14.47 31.15 20.13
C ILE A 275 15.84 31.75 20.46
N GLN A 276 15.89 32.77 21.33
CA GLN A 276 17.14 33.41 21.76
C GLN A 276 18.09 32.42 22.46
N ARG A 277 17.55 31.44 23.19
CA ARG A 277 18.33 30.37 23.84
C ARG A 277 18.97 29.38 22.84
N ARG A 278 18.61 29.43 21.56
CA ARG A 278 19.15 28.57 20.49
C ARG A 278 19.09 27.08 20.83
N LEU A 279 17.90 26.62 21.24
CA LEU A 279 17.68 25.26 21.76
C LEU A 279 17.91 24.14 20.71
N TRP A 280 18.09 24.49 19.44
CA TRP A 280 18.55 23.54 18.41
C TRP A 280 20.01 23.10 18.58
N ILE A 281 20.76 23.75 19.47
CA ILE A 281 22.09 23.30 19.90
C ILE A 281 21.90 22.38 21.11
N LYS A 282 22.38 21.14 21.00
CA LYS A 282 22.18 20.09 22.00
C LYS A 282 22.58 20.51 23.43
N THR A 283 23.70 21.20 23.58
CA THR A 283 24.18 21.69 24.89
C THR A 283 23.21 22.66 25.55
N ASN A 284 22.61 23.55 24.76
CA ASN A 284 21.65 24.55 25.25
C ASN A 284 20.33 23.89 25.62
N LEU A 285 19.88 22.91 24.82
CA LEU A 285 18.70 22.10 25.12
C LEU A 285 18.84 21.34 26.43
N ASP A 286 19.96 20.63 26.62
CA ASP A 286 20.21 19.83 27.82
C ASP A 286 20.25 20.73 29.08
N GLY A 287 20.84 21.92 28.97
CA GLY A 287 20.83 22.94 30.01
C GLY A 287 19.42 23.40 30.36
N TYR A 288 18.64 23.81 29.35
CA TYR A 288 17.26 24.25 29.54
C TYR A 288 16.37 23.16 30.16
N LEU A 289 16.48 21.91 29.69
CA LEU A 289 15.74 20.78 30.26
C LEU A 289 16.16 20.48 31.72
N ALA A 290 17.42 20.74 32.08
CA ALA A 290 17.88 20.62 33.46
C ALA A 290 17.32 21.74 34.35
N GLU A 291 17.25 22.97 33.85
CA GLU A 291 16.61 24.10 34.53
C GLU A 291 15.12 23.84 34.78
N MET A 292 14.38 23.43 33.75
CA MET A 292 12.96 23.09 33.86
C MET A 292 12.71 21.97 34.88
N ARG A 293 13.59 20.95 34.92
CA ARG A 293 13.53 19.89 35.93
C ARG A 293 13.76 20.39 37.35
N LYS A 294 14.69 21.33 37.55
CA LYS A 294 14.95 21.95 38.87
C LYS A 294 13.78 22.82 39.31
N GLU A 295 13.22 23.61 38.40
CA GLU A 295 12.09 24.48 38.67
C GLU A 295 10.84 23.70 39.06
N HIS A 296 10.51 22.63 38.32
CA HIS A 296 9.41 21.74 38.67
C HIS A 296 9.61 21.03 40.02
N LYS A 297 10.86 20.74 40.42
CA LYS A 297 11.18 20.22 41.76
C LYS A 297 11.04 21.27 42.87
N ARG A 298 11.22 22.57 42.57
CA ARG A 298 11.01 23.66 43.54
C ARG A 298 9.54 23.99 43.77
N ARG A 299 8.69 23.73 42.76
CA ARG A 299 7.24 23.98 42.81
C ARG A 299 6.44 22.84 43.44
N ARG A 300 7.05 21.68 43.64
CA ARG A 300 6.47 20.52 44.35
C ARG A 300 6.97 20.51 45.78
#